data_AF-A0A0B6Z5R3-F1
#
_entry.id   AF-A0A0B6Z5R3-F1
#
_cell.length_a   1.000
_cell.length_b   1.000
_cell.length_c   1.000
_cell.angle_alpha   90.00
_cell.angle_beta   90.00
_cell.angle_gamma   90.00
#
_symmetry.space_group_name_H-M   'P 1'
#
loop_
_entity.id
_entity.type
_entity.pdbx_description
1 polymer ?
#
loop_
_entity_poly.entity_id
_entity_poly.type
_entity_poly.pdbx_seq_one_letter_code
_entity_poly.pdbx_strand_id
1 'polypeptide(L)' 'PRVALLDDLATDSDGGELGSLGAVSNASDTSWETIDEHDSMIVRWIPDMAVTHCAACERRFCIYRRKHHCRLVH' A
#
# COMPACT_ATOMS: atom_id res chain seq x y z
N PRO A 1 -2.11 28.14 31.31
CA PRO A 1 -0.84 28.07 32.08
C PRO A 1 -0.49 26.61 32.39
N ARG A 2 0.42 26.03 31.59
CA ARG A 2 0.97 24.69 31.78
C ARG A 2 2.25 24.82 32.62
N VAL A 3 2.28 24.25 33.81
CA VAL A 3 3.43 23.54 34.39
C VAL A 3 2.96 22.84 35.67
N ALA A 4 2.92 21.50 35.66
CA ALA A 4 3.00 20.72 36.88
C ALA A 4 4.43 20.16 36.88
N LEU A 5 5.29 20.87 37.62
CA LEU A 5 6.61 20.43 38.02
C LEU A 5 6.39 19.25 38.99
N LEU A 6 6.92 18.07 38.68
CA LEU A 6 7.06 17.01 39.66
C LEU A 6 8.55 16.85 39.97
N ASP A 7 8.82 17.08 41.24
CA ASP A 7 10.08 17.08 41.95
C ASP A 7 10.87 15.78 41.86
N ASP A 8 12.17 16.00 41.87
CA ASP A 8 13.30 15.19 42.32
C ASP A 8 13.01 13.81 42.96
N LEU A 9 13.59 12.77 42.37
CA LEU A 9 14.10 11.63 43.14
C LEU A 9 15.45 11.19 42.57
N ALA A 10 16.52 11.66 43.21
CA ALA A 10 17.84 11.07 43.09
C ALA A 10 18.05 10.03 44.22
N THR A 11 18.88 9.02 43.91
CA THR A 11 19.41 7.94 44.78
C THR A 11 18.47 6.73 44.93
N ASP A 12 18.87 5.46 44.76
CA ASP A 12 20.16 4.78 44.92
C ASP A 12 20.29 3.56 43.97
N SER A 13 21.52 3.08 43.81
CA SER A 13 21.97 1.97 42.96
C SER A 13 21.33 0.60 43.27
N ASP A 14 20.88 -0.15 42.26
CA ASP A 14 20.97 -1.62 42.23
C ASP A 14 21.01 -2.14 40.79
N GLY A 15 21.88 -3.10 40.55
CA GLY A 15 22.26 -3.59 39.23
C GLY A 15 21.11 -4.30 38.51
N GLY A 16 20.76 -3.78 37.34
CA GLY A 16 19.91 -4.47 36.37
C GLY A 16 20.44 -4.17 34.97
N GLU A 17 20.94 -5.19 34.30
CA GLU A 17 21.52 -5.08 32.97
C GLU A 17 20.55 -4.40 32.00
N LEU A 18 20.99 -3.30 31.37
CA LEU A 18 20.28 -2.64 30.27
C LEU A 18 20.44 -3.47 28.99
N GLY A 19 20.10 -4.75 29.05
CA GLY A 19 20.02 -5.65 27.93
C GLY A 19 18.63 -5.61 27.32
N SER A 20 18.28 -4.52 26.63
CA SER A 20 17.45 -4.52 25.41
C SER A 20 17.11 -3.08 24.98
N LEU A 21 18.14 -2.27 24.69
CA LEU A 21 17.97 -1.15 23.77
C LEU A 21 17.91 -1.75 22.36
N GLY A 22 16.71 -2.04 21.90
CA GLY A 22 16.52 -2.55 20.54
C GLY A 22 15.35 -3.50 20.44
N ALA A 23 14.14 -3.04 20.76
CA ALA A 23 12.99 -3.53 20.02
C ALA A 23 13.25 -3.14 18.56
N VAL A 24 13.95 -4.01 17.83
CA VAL A 24 14.00 -3.97 16.38
C VAL A 24 12.54 -4.16 15.97
N SER A 25 11.89 -3.04 15.68
CA SER A 25 10.64 -3.05 14.94
C SER A 25 11.00 -3.84 13.70
N ASN A 26 10.40 -5.02 13.57
CA ASN A 26 10.68 -5.96 12.50
C ASN A 26 10.39 -5.21 11.20
N ALA A 27 11.40 -4.54 10.66
CA ALA A 27 11.27 -3.73 9.47
C ALA A 27 10.91 -4.75 8.40
N SER A 28 9.67 -4.72 7.93
CA SER A 28 9.32 -5.33 6.66
C SER A 28 9.98 -4.48 5.60
N ASP A 29 11.30 -4.56 5.55
CA ASP A 29 12.15 -4.01 4.52
C ASP A 29 11.85 -4.83 3.27
N THR A 30 10.86 -4.33 2.55
CA THR A 30 10.81 -4.35 1.09
C THR A 30 10.91 -5.72 0.42
N SER A 31 9.79 -6.46 0.45
CA SER A 31 9.51 -7.54 -0.51
C SER A 31 9.07 -6.95 -1.87
N TRP A 32 9.97 -6.23 -2.55
CA TRP A 32 9.80 -5.95 -3.97
C TRP A 32 10.39 -7.12 -4.75
N GLU A 33 9.54 -8.03 -5.20
CA GLU A 33 9.97 -9.13 -6.07
C GLU A 33 10.13 -8.60 -7.50
N THR A 34 11.16 -9.07 -8.20
CA THR A 34 11.33 -8.77 -9.62
C THR A 34 10.19 -9.42 -10.40
N ILE A 35 9.31 -8.59 -10.96
CA ILE A 35 8.19 -9.03 -11.79
C ILE A 35 8.76 -9.43 -13.16
N ASP A 36 8.45 -10.65 -13.61
CA ASP A 36 8.82 -11.12 -14.95
C ASP A 36 8.11 -10.27 -16.03
N GLU A 37 8.74 -10.07 -17.19
CA GLU A 37 8.15 -9.24 -18.25
C GLU A 37 6.80 -9.80 -18.72
N HIS A 38 6.59 -11.12 -18.64
CA HIS A 38 5.30 -11.74 -18.92
C HIS A 38 4.21 -11.38 -17.89
N ASP A 39 4.59 -11.23 -16.62
CA ASP A 39 3.67 -10.83 -15.54
C ASP A 39 3.43 -9.31 -15.53
N SER A 40 4.30 -8.54 -16.20
CA SER A 40 4.14 -7.09 -16.40
C SER A 40 3.05 -6.72 -17.42
N MET A 41 2.48 -7.69 -18.14
CA MET A 41 1.36 -7.51 -19.07
C MET A 41 0.02 -7.30 -18.33
N ILE A 42 0.05 -6.58 -17.21
CA ILE A 42 -1.16 -6.17 -16.49
C ILE A 42 -1.91 -5.20 -17.37
N VAL A 43 -3.12 -5.61 -17.74
CA VAL A 43 -4.07 -4.77 -18.46
C VAL A 43 -4.38 -3.56 -17.59
N ARG A 44 -3.80 -2.41 -17.96
CA ARG A 44 -4.04 -1.15 -17.23
C ARG A 44 -5.53 -0.89 -17.21
N TRP A 45 -6.11 -0.86 -16.01
CA TRP A 45 -7.51 -0.52 -15.85
C TRP A 45 -7.76 0.88 -16.41
N ILE A 46 -8.72 0.99 -17.34
CA ILE A 46 -9.06 2.24 -18.01
C ILE A 46 -10.35 2.80 -17.39
N PRO A 47 -10.38 4.08 -16.98
CA PRO A 47 -11.59 4.72 -16.50
C PRO A 47 -12.72 4.72 -17.54
N ASP A 48 -13.96 4.59 -17.07
CA ASP A 48 -15.15 4.54 -17.94
C ASP A 48 -15.22 5.68 -18.94
N MET A 49 -14.90 6.91 -18.54
CA MET A 49 -15.02 8.07 -19.43
C MET A 49 -14.07 8.00 -20.65
N ALA A 50 -12.94 7.30 -20.52
CA ALA A 50 -12.01 7.07 -21.62
C ALA A 50 -12.49 5.94 -22.56
N VAL A 51 -13.45 5.12 -22.13
CA VAL A 51 -14.00 3.99 -22.89
C VAL A 51 -15.34 4.37 -23.52
N THR A 52 -15.31 4.77 -24.79
CA THR A 52 -16.50 5.21 -25.55
C THR A 52 -17.06 4.14 -26.50
N HIS A 53 -16.22 3.20 -26.95
CA HIS A 53 -16.55 2.14 -27.89
C HIS A 53 -16.03 0.79 -27.40
N CYS A 54 -16.71 -0.29 -27.80
CA CYS A 54 -16.27 -1.66 -27.53
C CYS A 54 -14.93 -1.94 -28.22
N ALA A 55 -13.95 -2.48 -27.50
CA ALA A 55 -12.64 -2.83 -28.06
C ALA A 55 -12.70 -3.95 -29.12
N ALA A 56 -13.73 -4.82 -29.08
CA ALA A 56 -13.85 -5.95 -30.00
C ALA A 56 -14.69 -5.66 -31.26
N CYS A 57 -15.68 -4.77 -31.16
CA CYS A 57 -16.64 -4.52 -32.26
C CYS A 57 -16.91 -3.04 -32.55
N GLU A 58 -16.15 -2.15 -31.90
CA GLU A 58 -16.14 -0.69 -32.10
C GLU A 58 -17.50 0.01 -31.92
N ARG A 59 -18.47 -0.66 -31.31
CA ARG A 59 -19.80 -0.10 -31.10
C ARG A 59 -19.83 0.82 -29.88
N ARG A 60 -20.49 1.98 -30.00
CA ARG A 60 -20.67 2.93 -28.89
C ARG A 60 -21.44 2.31 -27.73
N PHE A 61 -20.96 2.60 -26.53
CA PHE A 61 -21.70 2.33 -25.29
C PHE A 61 -22.84 3.34 -25.12
N CYS A 62 -23.92 2.89 -24.49
CA CYS A 62 -25.10 3.71 -24.20
C CYS A 62 -25.85 3.12 -22.99
N ILE A 63 -26.97 3.71 -22.59
CA ILE A 63 -27.78 3.21 -21.46
C ILE A 63 -28.21 1.75 -21.61
N TYR A 64 -28.35 1.26 -22.85
CA TYR A 64 -28.70 -0.13 -23.16
C TYR A 64 -27.48 -1.04 -23.37
N ARG A 65 -26.27 -0.48 -23.55
CA ARG A 65 -25.02 -1.22 -23.74
C ARG A 65 -24.02 -0.79 -22.67
N ARG A 66 -23.94 -1.60 -21.61
CA ARG A 66 -23.08 -1.35 -20.46
C ARG A 66 -21.61 -1.66 -20.76
N LYS A 67 -20.72 -1.00 -20.03
CA LYS A 67 -19.27 -1.21 -20.11
C LYS A 67 -18.90 -2.43 -19.25
N HIS A 68 -17.93 -3.20 -19.73
CA HIS A 68 -17.35 -4.33 -19.01
C HIS A 68 -15.84 -4.28 -19.19
N HIS A 69 -15.10 -4.31 -18.09
CA HIS A 69 -13.64 -4.42 -18.13
C HIS A 69 -13.24 -5.89 -18.18
N CYS A 70 -12.45 -6.27 -19.18
CA CYS A 70 -11.86 -7.60 -19.18
C CYS A 70 -10.71 -7.64 -18.18
N ARG A 71 -10.63 -8.72 -17.40
CA ARG A 71 -9.52 -8.96 -16.46
C ARG A 71 -8.38 -9.74 -17.09
N LEU A 72 -8.60 -10.30 -18.28
CA LEU A 72 -7.65 -11.09 -19.06
C LEU A 72 -7.73 -10.63 -20.51
N VAL A 73 -6.70 -9.95 -21.00
CA VAL A 73 -6.57 -9.67 -22.43
C VAL A 73 -5.92 -10.93 -23.03
N HIS A 74 -6.67 -11.67 -23.84
CA HIS A 74 -6.16 -12.78 -24.66
C HIS A 74 -5.56 -12.23 -25.96
#